data_AF-A0A6P1DSH1-F1
#
_entry.id   AF-A0A6P1DSH1-F1
#
_cell.length_a   1.000
_cell.length_b   1.000
_cell.length_c   1.000
_cell.angle_alpha   90.00
_cell.angle_beta   90.00
_cell.angle_gamma   90.00
#
_symmetry.space_group_name_H-M   'P 1'
#
loop_
_entity.id
_entity.type
_entity.pdbx_description
1 polymer ?
#
loop_
_entity_poly.entity_id
_entity_poly.type
_entity_poly.pdbx_seq_one_letter_code
_entity_poly.pdbx_strand_id
1 'polypeptide(L)'
;MTDSAAPPILARAGGLFSERQITRPLVVAILITVPSYLTLFRLLDPAILPQELGRYLGNGYCQLMIAVFFTTLLYGLLQYLGLLDEHRHLQRWLGLGSGPQSTRLHGWIGFLSGRRHQDADGVPAALQRWYGKTQAREDFVHLSDYVLTVRGLQHQHNFAPIGFAIWVLPLLGFIGTVIGITQAIGGLEQSVGTSEIAGDGLGSVLGGLSFAFDTTFVGLVLVIPVMLLLLTLRTRAQKLDMVYYQMLLDRLFHETAD
;
A
#
# COMPACT_ATOMS: atom_id res chain seq x y z
N MET A 1 -26.78 36.25 17.65
CA MET A 1 -25.75 35.60 16.83
C MET A 1 -25.62 34.18 17.34
N THR A 2 -26.29 33.25 16.66
CA THR A 2 -26.40 31.85 17.04
C THR A 2 -25.09 31.15 16.77
N ASP A 3 -24.42 30.73 17.83
CA ASP A 3 -23.26 29.86 17.79
C ASP A 3 -23.72 28.50 17.26
N SER A 4 -23.49 28.28 15.96
CA SER A 4 -23.79 27.04 15.26
C SER A 4 -22.82 25.97 15.74
N ALA A 5 -23.13 25.35 16.88
CA ALA A 5 -22.47 24.14 17.33
C ALA A 5 -22.59 23.09 16.22
N ALA A 6 -21.48 22.84 15.52
CA ALA A 6 -21.42 21.82 14.48
C ALA A 6 -21.96 20.49 15.02
N PRO A 7 -22.77 19.74 14.25
CA PRO A 7 -23.35 18.50 14.72
C PRO A 7 -22.24 17.56 15.23
N PRO A 8 -22.44 16.86 16.37
CA PRO A 8 -21.42 16.04 17.03
C PRO A 8 -20.84 14.91 16.15
N ILE A 9 -21.49 14.62 15.02
CA ILE A 9 -21.05 13.68 14.00
C ILE A 9 -19.80 14.19 13.27
N LEU A 10 -19.69 15.49 12.98
CA LEU A 10 -18.52 16.08 12.32
C LEU A 10 -17.26 16.05 13.20
N ALA A 11 -17.42 16.22 14.51
CA ALA A 11 -16.32 16.09 15.47
C ALA A 11 -15.85 14.63 15.63
N ARG A 12 -16.75 13.64 15.48
CA ARG A 12 -16.40 12.21 15.43
C ARG A 12 -15.88 11.75 14.07
N ALA A 13 -16.24 12.43 12.99
CA ALA A 13 -15.70 12.17 11.66
C ALA A 13 -14.19 12.45 11.55
N GLY A 14 -13.63 13.30 12.42
CA GLY A 14 -12.18 13.44 12.58
C GLY A 14 -11.47 12.14 12.99
N GLY A 15 -12.18 11.17 13.58
CA GLY A 15 -11.66 9.82 13.87
C GLY A 15 -11.70 8.85 12.70
N LEU A 16 -12.51 9.11 11.67
CA LEU A 16 -12.59 8.28 10.45
C LEU A 16 -11.33 8.41 9.59
N PHE A 17 -10.70 9.60 9.58
CA PHE A 17 -9.40 9.86 8.96
C PHE A 17 -8.27 9.72 9.98
N SER A 18 -8.08 8.52 10.55
CA SER A 18 -6.88 8.31 11.36
C SER A 18 -5.69 8.11 10.43
N GLU A 19 -4.83 9.13 10.28
CA GLU A 19 -3.52 9.05 9.59
C GLU A 19 -2.74 7.79 9.98
N ARG A 20 -2.98 7.29 11.19
CA ARG A 20 -2.44 6.05 11.77
C ARG A 20 -2.66 4.82 10.89
N GLN A 21 -3.70 4.77 10.06
CA GLN A 21 -3.95 3.66 9.12
C GLN A 21 -2.92 3.59 8.00
N ILE A 22 -2.25 4.70 7.67
CA ILE A 22 -1.16 4.73 6.70
C ILE A 22 0.18 4.68 7.41
N THR A 23 0.38 5.56 8.41
CA THR A 23 1.71 5.75 9.01
C THR A 23 2.21 4.49 9.70
N ARG A 24 1.35 3.73 10.38
CA ARG A 24 1.77 2.52 11.11
C ARG A 24 2.23 1.38 10.19
N PRO A 25 1.42 0.90 9.23
CA PRO A 25 1.87 -0.16 8.34
C PRO A 25 3.08 0.27 7.50
N LEU A 26 3.18 1.55 7.14
CA LEU A 26 4.33 2.09 6.42
C LEU A 26 5.61 2.09 7.28
N VAL A 27 5.54 2.58 8.52
CA VAL A 27 6.67 2.56 9.45
C VAL A 27 7.12 1.13 9.75
N VAL A 28 6.17 0.21 9.98
CA VAL A 28 6.46 -1.22 10.18
C VAL A 28 7.13 -1.81 8.94
N ALA A 29 6.61 -1.51 7.74
CA ALA A 29 7.20 -2.01 6.51
C ALA A 29 8.63 -1.51 6.30
N ILE A 30 8.91 -0.24 6.62
CA ILE A 30 10.27 0.33 6.55
C ILE A 30 11.18 -0.30 7.61
N LEU A 31 10.73 -0.39 8.87
CA LEU A 31 11.50 -0.96 9.98
C LEU A 31 11.82 -2.43 9.79
N ILE A 32 11.01 -3.18 9.05
CA ILE A 32 11.30 -4.57 8.71
C ILE A 32 12.20 -4.64 7.48
N THR A 33 11.86 -3.91 6.41
CA THR A 33 12.57 -4.05 5.13
C THR A 33 13.99 -3.51 5.21
N VAL A 34 14.22 -2.35 5.82
CA VAL A 34 15.54 -1.70 5.83
C VAL A 34 16.59 -2.55 6.58
N PRO A 35 16.35 -3.02 7.82
CA PRO A 35 17.30 -3.89 8.51
C PRO A 35 17.42 -5.26 7.84
N SER A 36 16.32 -5.83 7.34
CA SER A 36 16.36 -7.13 6.65
C SER A 36 17.21 -7.05 5.39
N TYR A 37 17.09 -5.97 4.61
CA TYR A 37 17.90 -5.72 3.43
C TYR A 37 19.39 -5.54 3.78
N LEU A 38 19.71 -4.75 4.81
CA LEU A 38 21.10 -4.57 5.29
C LEU A 38 21.71 -5.87 5.81
N THR A 39 20.91 -6.70 6.48
CA THR A 39 21.35 -7.99 7.04
C THR A 39 21.54 -9.01 5.93
N LEU A 40 20.61 -9.08 4.96
CA LEU A 40 20.70 -9.94 3.79
C LEU A 40 21.93 -9.59 2.95
N PHE A 41 22.21 -8.30 2.74
CA PHE A 41 23.40 -7.84 2.00
C PHE A 41 24.72 -8.24 2.66
N ARG A 42 24.78 -8.29 4.01
CA ARG A 42 25.97 -8.76 4.72
C ARG A 42 26.12 -10.28 4.75
N LEU A 43 25.03 -11.03 4.62
CA LEU A 43 25.04 -12.49 4.68
C LEU A 43 25.07 -13.17 3.31
N LEU A 44 24.69 -12.49 2.24
CA LEU A 44 24.72 -13.03 0.88
C LEU A 44 26.16 -12.95 0.33
N ASP A 45 26.90 -14.04 0.44
CA ASP A 45 28.11 -14.23 -0.35
C ASP A 45 27.74 -14.22 -1.85
N PRO A 46 28.40 -13.39 -2.68
CA PRO A 46 28.10 -13.28 -4.12
C PRO A 46 28.36 -14.58 -4.89
N ALA A 47 28.93 -15.61 -4.26
CA ALA A 47 29.22 -16.92 -4.85
C ALA A 47 27.99 -17.84 -4.98
N ILE A 48 26.87 -17.55 -4.29
CA ILE A 48 25.69 -18.45 -4.24
C ILE A 48 24.58 -17.97 -5.21
N LEU A 49 24.60 -16.71 -5.64
CA LEU A 49 23.57 -16.18 -6.52
C LEU A 49 23.78 -16.58 -7.99
N PRO A 50 22.69 -16.84 -8.73
CA PRO A 50 22.77 -16.94 -10.18
C PRO A 50 23.30 -15.62 -10.76
N GLN A 51 24.18 -15.75 -11.75
CA GLN A 51 25.00 -14.66 -12.29
C GLN A 51 24.17 -13.43 -12.71
N GLU A 52 22.96 -13.67 -13.23
CA GLU A 52 21.99 -12.65 -13.61
C GLU A 52 21.52 -11.78 -12.43
N LEU A 53 21.21 -12.38 -11.28
CA LEU A 53 20.76 -11.65 -10.08
C LEU A 53 21.93 -10.94 -9.38
N GLY A 54 23.12 -11.57 -9.39
CA GLY A 54 24.33 -10.98 -8.84
C GLY A 54 24.69 -9.64 -9.51
N ARG A 55 24.41 -9.48 -10.81
CA ARG A 55 24.60 -8.22 -11.55
C ARG A 55 23.74 -7.08 -10.99
N TYR A 56 22.45 -7.30 -10.79
CA TYR A 56 21.55 -6.27 -10.26
C TYR A 56 21.82 -5.99 -8.77
N LEU A 57 22.10 -7.05 -7.99
CA LEU A 57 22.47 -6.93 -6.58
C LEU A 57 23.88 -6.41 -6.36
N GLY A 58 24.73 -6.31 -7.40
CA GLY A 58 26.01 -5.62 -7.33
C GLY A 58 25.91 -4.11 -7.48
N ASN A 59 24.79 -3.61 -8.00
CA ASN A 59 24.56 -2.19 -8.27
C ASN A 59 23.72 -1.55 -7.16
N GLY A 60 24.31 -0.63 -6.40
CA GLY A 60 23.62 0.08 -5.30
C GLY A 60 22.33 0.80 -5.72
N TYR A 61 22.25 1.27 -6.97
CA TYR A 61 21.04 1.91 -7.49
C TYR A 61 19.89 0.91 -7.69
N CYS A 62 20.18 -0.22 -8.36
CA CYS A 62 19.19 -1.30 -8.54
C CYS A 62 18.76 -1.89 -7.19
N GLN A 63 19.68 -2.01 -6.23
CA GLN A 63 19.35 -2.47 -4.89
C GLN A 63 18.34 -1.54 -4.19
N LEU A 64 18.48 -0.22 -4.33
CA LEU A 64 17.51 0.74 -3.78
C LEU A 64 16.12 0.53 -4.39
N MET A 65 16.04 0.35 -5.71
CA MET A 65 14.78 0.07 -6.40
C MET A 65 14.12 -1.22 -5.88
N ILE A 66 14.92 -2.27 -5.67
CA ILE A 66 14.48 -3.54 -5.09
C ILE A 66 14.01 -3.35 -3.64
N ALA A 67 14.70 -2.55 -2.83
CA ALA A 67 14.29 -2.26 -1.45
C ALA A 67 12.95 -1.50 -1.39
N VAL A 68 12.74 -0.51 -2.27
CA VAL A 68 11.45 0.19 -2.42
C VAL A 68 10.35 -0.79 -2.81
N PHE A 69 10.64 -1.70 -3.75
CA PHE A 69 9.71 -2.74 -4.16
C PHE A 69 9.30 -3.65 -3.00
N PHE A 70 10.25 -4.23 -2.26
CA PHE A 70 9.94 -5.10 -1.12
C PHE A 70 9.21 -4.36 0.01
N THR A 71 9.57 -3.10 0.27
CA THR A 71 8.86 -2.27 1.25
C THR A 71 7.39 -2.08 0.83
N THR A 72 7.15 -1.81 -0.45
CA THR A 72 5.80 -1.67 -1.01
C THR A 72 5.02 -2.98 -0.95
N LEU A 73 5.67 -4.10 -1.25
CA LEU A 73 5.06 -5.43 -1.18
C LEU A 73 4.67 -5.79 0.24
N LEU A 74 5.54 -5.51 1.22
CA LEU A 74 5.27 -5.72 2.64
C LEU A 74 4.13 -4.82 3.13
N TYR A 75 4.12 -3.54 2.75
CA TYR A 75 3.02 -2.62 3.05
C TYR A 75 1.69 -3.15 2.50
N GLY A 76 1.66 -3.56 1.23
CA GLY A 76 0.46 -4.11 0.61
C GLY A 76 0.03 -5.43 1.25
N LEU A 77 0.96 -6.27 1.71
CA LEU A 77 0.67 -7.49 2.47
C LEU A 77 0.01 -7.15 3.81
N LEU A 78 0.53 -6.19 4.57
CA LEU A 78 -0.10 -5.73 5.82
C LEU A 78 -1.51 -5.21 5.58
N GLN A 79 -1.71 -4.47 4.48
CA GLN A 79 -3.02 -3.95 4.11
C GLN A 79 -3.99 -5.05 3.65
N TYR A 80 -3.47 -6.08 2.97
CA TYR A 80 -4.23 -7.28 2.61
C TYR A 80 -4.67 -8.06 3.85
N LEU A 81 -3.77 -8.27 4.82
CA LEU A 81 -4.09 -8.94 6.08
C LEU A 81 -5.15 -8.17 6.88
N GLY A 82 -5.09 -6.83 6.90
CA GLY A 82 -6.13 -6.00 7.52
C GLY A 82 -7.50 -6.16 6.85
N LEU A 83 -7.55 -6.28 5.51
CA LEU A 83 -8.82 -6.53 4.79
C LEU A 83 -9.39 -7.93 5.07
N LEU A 84 -8.52 -8.93 5.23
CA LEU A 84 -8.94 -10.29 5.62
C LEU A 84 -9.52 -10.36 7.03
N ASP A 85 -8.98 -9.55 7.94
CA ASP A 85 -9.53 -9.45 9.30
C ASP A 85 -10.91 -8.78 9.29
N GLU A 86 -11.05 -7.68 8.55
CA GLU A 86 -12.32 -6.96 8.38
C GLU A 86 -13.42 -7.86 7.77
N HIS A 87 -13.08 -8.67 6.76
CA HIS A 87 -14.01 -9.63 6.16
C HIS A 87 -14.51 -10.69 7.15
N ARG A 88 -13.61 -11.25 7.96
CA ARG A 88 -13.97 -12.23 8.98
C ARG A 88 -14.83 -11.62 10.08
N HIS A 89 -14.59 -10.36 10.42
CA HIS A 89 -15.41 -9.65 11.40
C HIS A 89 -16.83 -9.41 10.90
N LEU A 90 -17.02 -9.01 9.64
CA LEU A 90 -18.35 -8.89 9.04
C LEU A 90 -19.09 -10.23 9.04
N GLN A 91 -18.41 -11.33 8.73
CA GLN A 91 -19.01 -12.68 8.79
C GLN A 91 -19.47 -13.09 10.20
N ARG A 92 -18.69 -12.74 11.24
CA ARG A 92 -19.10 -12.97 12.64
C ARG A 92 -20.31 -12.13 13.01
N TRP A 93 -20.35 -10.87 12.57
CA TRP A 93 -21.46 -9.97 12.85
C TRP A 93 -22.76 -10.39 12.13
N LEU A 94 -22.65 -11.01 10.95
CA LEU A 94 -23.77 -11.62 10.22
C LEU A 94 -24.34 -12.91 10.86
N GLY A 95 -23.80 -13.37 11.99
CA GLY A 95 -24.29 -14.57 12.69
C GLY A 95 -24.01 -15.90 11.98
N LEU A 96 -23.26 -15.88 10.86
CA LEU A 96 -22.90 -17.07 10.07
C LEU A 96 -21.65 -17.80 10.59
N GLY A 97 -21.03 -17.34 11.67
CA GLY A 97 -19.76 -17.89 12.18
C GLY A 97 -19.73 -18.12 13.69
N SER A 98 -19.87 -19.38 14.12
CA SER A 98 -19.51 -19.86 15.45
C SER A 98 -18.00 -20.12 15.55
N GLY A 99 -17.19 -19.05 15.56
CA GLY A 99 -15.73 -19.12 15.64
C GLY A 99 -15.16 -18.72 17.01
N PRO A 100 -14.02 -19.31 17.46
CA PRO A 100 -13.49 -19.14 18.82
C PRO A 100 -13.01 -17.72 19.15
N GLN A 101 -13.00 -17.41 20.45
CA GLN A 101 -12.59 -16.13 21.08
C GLN A 101 -11.29 -15.54 20.51
N SER A 102 -11.23 -14.20 20.54
CA SER A 102 -10.13 -13.34 20.08
C SER A 102 -8.74 -13.91 20.41
N THR A 103 -8.11 -14.56 19.44
CA THR A 103 -6.73 -15.00 19.53
C THR A 103 -5.81 -13.78 19.43
N ARG A 104 -4.74 -13.73 20.24
CA ARG A 104 -3.76 -12.62 20.27
C ARG A 104 -3.32 -12.19 18.86
N LEU A 105 -3.14 -13.13 17.94
CA LEU A 105 -2.77 -12.87 16.54
C LEU A 105 -3.68 -11.87 15.81
N HIS A 106 -4.99 -11.89 16.05
CA HIS A 106 -5.92 -10.95 15.42
C HIS A 106 -5.72 -9.51 15.92
N GLY A 107 -5.48 -9.34 17.23
CA GLY A 107 -5.14 -8.04 17.80
C GLY A 107 -3.81 -7.48 17.27
N TRP A 108 -2.85 -8.36 16.99
CA TRP A 108 -1.58 -7.97 16.35
C TRP A 108 -1.78 -7.55 14.89
N ILE A 109 -2.60 -8.25 14.11
CA ILE A 109 -2.90 -7.88 12.70
C ILE A 109 -3.63 -6.52 12.62
N GLY A 110 -4.60 -6.28 13.50
CA GLY A 110 -5.29 -4.98 13.59
C GLY A 110 -4.35 -3.84 14.04
N PHE A 111 -3.36 -4.13 14.89
CA PHE A 111 -2.34 -3.17 15.28
C PHE A 111 -1.38 -2.85 14.11
N LEU A 112 -0.87 -3.88 13.43
CA LEU A 112 0.10 -3.77 12.34
C LEU A 112 -0.49 -3.08 11.10
N SER A 113 -1.75 -3.33 10.79
CA SER A 113 -2.48 -2.68 9.68
C SER A 113 -3.02 -1.29 10.03
N GLY A 114 -2.81 -0.80 11.27
CA GLY A 114 -3.32 0.48 11.74
C GLY A 114 -4.85 0.56 11.92
N ARG A 115 -5.59 -0.46 11.50
CA ARG A 115 -7.05 -0.62 11.68
C ARG A 115 -7.37 -1.19 13.07
N ARG A 116 -7.10 -0.43 14.12
CA ARG A 116 -7.43 -0.86 15.48
C ARG A 116 -8.95 -0.87 15.66
N HIS A 117 -9.50 -2.04 15.93
CA HIS A 117 -10.93 -2.37 16.08
C HIS A 117 -11.79 -1.40 16.90
N GLN A 118 -11.24 -0.69 17.88
CA GLN A 118 -12.04 0.11 18.82
C GLN A 118 -12.74 1.32 18.19
N ASP A 119 -12.23 1.88 17.09
CA ASP A 119 -12.88 3.03 16.43
C ASP A 119 -13.98 2.61 15.42
N ALA A 120 -13.91 1.37 14.89
CA ALA A 120 -14.86 0.89 13.88
C ALA A 120 -16.23 0.54 14.45
N ASP A 121 -16.31 0.13 15.73
CA ASP A 121 -17.58 -0.16 16.40
C ASP A 121 -18.26 1.11 16.94
N GLY A 122 -17.48 2.17 17.20
CA GLY A 122 -17.97 3.41 17.80
C GLY A 122 -18.82 4.26 16.86
N VAL A 123 -18.45 4.33 15.58
CA VAL A 123 -19.15 5.14 14.56
C VAL A 123 -20.53 4.57 14.20
N PRO A 124 -20.68 3.29 13.82
CA PRO A 124 -21.99 2.72 13.54
C PRO A 124 -22.86 2.63 14.80
N ALA A 125 -22.31 2.35 15.99
CA ALA A 125 -23.10 2.36 17.23
C ALA A 125 -23.55 3.77 17.64
N ALA A 126 -22.73 4.80 17.39
CA ALA A 126 -23.09 6.20 17.63
C ALA A 126 -24.12 6.71 16.64
N LEU A 127 -23.96 6.36 15.36
CA LEU A 127 -24.92 6.68 14.31
C LEU A 127 -26.25 5.97 14.57
N GLN A 128 -26.24 4.68 14.88
CA GLN A 128 -27.45 3.92 15.20
C GLN A 128 -28.19 4.48 16.42
N ARG A 129 -27.46 4.93 17.47
CA ARG A 129 -28.09 5.59 18.64
C ARG A 129 -28.68 6.97 18.34
N TRP A 130 -28.06 7.74 17.45
CA TRP A 130 -28.56 9.06 17.07
C TRP A 130 -29.80 8.92 16.15
N TYR A 131 -29.76 7.97 15.23
CA TYR A 131 -30.84 7.73 14.26
C TYR A 131 -32.05 6.98 14.82
N GLY A 132 -31.89 6.14 15.84
CA GLY A 132 -33.05 5.58 16.57
C GLY A 132 -33.97 6.65 17.19
N LYS A 133 -33.55 7.91 17.17
CA LYS A 133 -34.32 9.08 17.60
C LYS A 133 -35.06 9.80 16.47
N THR A 134 -34.79 9.50 15.20
CA THR A 134 -35.35 10.15 14.00
C THR A 134 -35.89 9.10 13.04
N GLN A 135 -37.22 9.01 12.94
CA GLN A 135 -37.98 7.90 12.34
C GLN A 135 -38.10 7.93 10.80
N ALA A 136 -37.32 8.75 10.09
CA ALA A 136 -37.46 8.94 8.64
C ALA A 136 -36.60 7.95 7.83
N ARG A 137 -37.25 7.06 7.09
CA ARG A 137 -36.64 6.03 6.22
C ARG A 137 -35.73 6.60 5.13
N GLU A 138 -36.08 7.77 4.59
CA GLU A 138 -35.30 8.46 3.54
C GLU A 138 -33.92 8.89 4.05
N ASP A 139 -33.82 9.36 5.30
CA ASP A 139 -32.56 9.82 5.89
C ASP A 139 -31.53 8.69 6.09
N PHE A 140 -31.98 7.44 6.24
CA PHE A 140 -31.10 6.28 6.45
C PHE A 140 -30.44 5.79 5.15
N VAL A 141 -31.16 5.86 4.01
CA VAL A 141 -30.58 5.54 2.69
C VAL A 141 -29.47 6.53 2.36
N HIS A 142 -29.73 7.82 2.55
CA HIS A 142 -28.71 8.88 2.37
C HIS A 142 -27.49 8.71 3.29
N LEU A 143 -27.71 8.26 4.53
CA LEU A 143 -26.61 7.94 5.43
C LEU A 143 -25.75 6.77 4.92
N SER A 144 -26.39 5.71 4.42
CA SER A 144 -25.68 4.52 3.93
C SER A 144 -24.77 4.88 2.77
N ASP A 145 -25.25 5.68 1.82
CA ASP A 145 -24.47 6.23 0.71
C ASP A 145 -23.33 7.13 1.20
N TYR A 146 -23.57 7.97 2.22
CA TYR A 146 -22.53 8.81 2.80
C TYR A 146 -21.41 7.97 3.45
N VAL A 147 -21.77 6.95 4.23
CA VAL A 147 -20.79 6.05 4.87
C VAL A 147 -19.98 5.28 3.84
N LEU A 148 -20.62 4.78 2.77
CA LEU A 148 -19.92 4.13 1.66
C LEU A 148 -18.96 5.07 0.95
N THR A 149 -19.38 6.32 0.71
CA THR A 149 -18.53 7.35 0.10
C THR A 149 -17.29 7.60 0.95
N VAL A 150 -17.47 7.79 2.26
CA VAL A 150 -16.35 8.00 3.20
C VAL A 150 -15.42 6.78 3.24
N ARG A 151 -15.96 5.56 3.24
CA ARG A 151 -15.15 4.33 3.20
C ARG A 151 -14.37 4.19 1.88
N GLY A 152 -14.99 4.51 0.76
CA GLY A 152 -14.35 4.52 -0.55
C GLY A 152 -13.15 5.47 -0.59
N LEU A 153 -13.31 6.69 -0.06
CA LEU A 153 -12.23 7.67 0.09
C LEU A 153 -11.13 7.15 1.03
N GLN A 154 -11.48 6.47 2.12
CA GLN A 154 -10.51 5.90 3.06
C GLN A 154 -9.65 4.81 2.40
N HIS A 155 -10.24 3.91 1.61
CA HIS A 155 -9.49 2.90 0.87
C HIS A 155 -8.54 3.52 -0.15
N GLN A 156 -9.00 4.56 -0.87
CA GLN A 156 -8.13 5.30 -1.80
C GLN A 156 -6.93 5.91 -1.08
N HIS A 157 -7.16 6.52 0.09
CA HIS A 157 -6.09 7.09 0.90
C HIS A 157 -5.11 6.01 1.39
N ASN A 158 -5.62 4.89 1.92
CA ASN A 158 -4.79 3.78 2.39
C ASN A 158 -3.95 3.12 1.28
N PHE A 159 -4.36 3.19 0.03
CA PHE A 159 -3.59 2.66 -1.10
C PHE A 159 -2.66 3.68 -1.76
N ALA A 160 -2.65 4.94 -1.30
CA ALA A 160 -1.82 6.00 -1.86
C ALA A 160 -0.32 5.67 -1.88
N PRO A 161 0.29 5.06 -0.83
CA PRO A 161 1.72 4.69 -0.88
C PRO A 161 2.06 3.69 -1.98
N ILE A 162 1.16 2.74 -2.26
CA ILE A 162 1.34 1.77 -3.35
C ILE A 162 1.22 2.47 -4.70
N GLY A 163 0.25 3.38 -4.85
CA GLY A 163 0.12 4.23 -6.03
C GLY A 163 1.35 5.09 -6.29
N PHE A 164 1.94 5.65 -5.24
CA PHE A 164 3.19 6.40 -5.31
C PHE A 164 4.36 5.52 -5.79
N ALA A 165 4.50 4.31 -5.25
CA ALA A 165 5.54 3.37 -5.68
C ALA A 165 5.40 2.97 -7.17
N ILE A 166 4.16 2.82 -7.67
CA ILE A 166 3.89 2.56 -9.09
C ILE A 166 4.42 3.68 -9.98
N TRP A 167 4.35 4.92 -9.52
CA TRP A 167 4.88 6.07 -10.26
C TRP A 167 6.40 6.21 -10.12
N VAL A 168 6.94 5.97 -8.92
CA VAL A 168 8.37 6.17 -8.62
C VAL A 168 9.27 5.12 -9.26
N LEU A 169 8.87 3.84 -9.31
CA LEU A 169 9.75 2.78 -9.82
C LEU A 169 10.17 2.97 -11.30
N PRO A 170 9.25 3.28 -12.24
CA PRO A 170 9.64 3.60 -13.62
C PRO A 170 10.45 4.89 -13.73
N LEU A 171 10.12 5.91 -12.92
CA LEU A 171 10.86 7.17 -12.89
C LEU A 171 12.31 6.96 -12.42
N LEU A 172 12.53 6.14 -11.40
CA LEU A 172 13.87 5.72 -10.99
C LEU A 172 14.59 4.98 -12.11
N GLY A 173 13.92 4.11 -12.86
CA GLY A 173 14.52 3.44 -14.03
C GLY A 173 15.00 4.44 -15.09
N PHE A 174 14.19 5.44 -15.40
CA PHE A 174 14.53 6.53 -16.32
C PHE A 174 15.66 7.43 -15.79
N ILE A 175 15.68 7.74 -14.50
CA ILE A 175 16.81 8.48 -13.90
C ILE A 175 18.10 7.66 -14.05
N GLY A 176 18.02 6.33 -13.86
CA GLY A 176 19.16 5.44 -14.07
C GLY A 176 19.66 5.42 -15.51
N THR A 177 18.77 5.52 -16.52
CA THR A 177 19.24 5.64 -17.92
C THR A 177 19.93 6.93 -18.19
N VAL A 178 19.40 8.05 -17.69
CA VAL A 178 20.04 9.35 -17.85
C VAL A 178 21.44 9.30 -17.25
N ILE A 179 21.58 8.76 -16.04
CA ILE A 179 22.89 8.58 -15.39
C ILE A 179 23.82 7.69 -16.23
N GLY A 180 23.37 6.51 -16.66
CA GLY A 180 24.20 5.56 -17.39
C GLY A 180 24.61 6.05 -18.78
N ILE A 181 23.71 6.74 -19.50
CA ILE A 181 24.02 7.35 -20.80
C ILE A 181 25.01 8.49 -20.63
N THR A 182 24.86 9.34 -19.61
CA THR A 182 25.83 10.41 -19.31
C THR A 182 27.22 9.83 -19.00
N GLN A 183 27.30 8.72 -18.24
CA GLN A 183 28.56 8.01 -17.99
C GLN A 183 29.16 7.45 -19.28
N ALA A 184 28.33 6.86 -20.14
CA ALA A 184 28.78 6.31 -21.42
C ALA A 184 29.33 7.40 -22.35
N ILE A 185 28.67 8.57 -22.42
CA ILE A 185 29.15 9.71 -23.23
C ILE A 185 30.49 10.24 -22.69
N GLY A 186 30.62 10.41 -21.37
CA GLY A 186 31.88 10.86 -20.76
C GLY A 186 33.05 9.90 -21.04
N GLY A 187 32.79 8.58 -20.98
CA GLY A 187 33.79 7.56 -21.35
C GLY A 187 34.19 7.63 -22.83
N LEU A 188 33.25 7.97 -23.71
CA LEU A 188 33.53 8.16 -25.13
C LEU A 188 34.42 9.38 -25.38
N GLU A 189 34.11 10.53 -24.78
CA GLU A 189 34.93 11.76 -24.91
C GLU A 189 36.38 11.52 -24.47
N GLN A 190 36.57 10.80 -23.37
CA GLN A 190 37.90 10.46 -22.86
C GLN A 190 38.65 9.51 -23.82
N SER A 191 37.95 8.58 -24.46
CA SER A 191 38.53 7.63 -25.42
C SER A 191 38.91 8.26 -26.77
N VAL A 192 38.20 9.32 -27.19
CA VAL A 192 38.44 10.04 -28.45
C VAL A 192 39.56 11.08 -28.28
N GLY A 193 39.73 11.63 -27.07
CA GLY A 193 40.81 12.59 -26.76
C GLY A 193 42.22 11.99 -26.73
N THR A 194 42.34 10.66 -26.59
CA THR A 194 43.60 9.93 -26.66
C THR A 194 43.74 9.32 -28.06
N SER A 195 44.86 9.57 -28.76
CA SER A 195 45.08 9.09 -30.14
C SER A 195 45.15 7.57 -30.31
N GLU A 196 45.00 6.82 -29.22
CA GLU A 196 44.77 5.38 -29.21
C GLU A 196 43.40 5.13 -28.59
N ILE A 197 42.51 4.45 -29.31
CA ILE A 197 41.29 3.88 -28.73
C ILE A 197 41.74 2.74 -27.81
N ALA A 198 42.14 3.08 -26.58
CA ALA A 198 42.46 2.09 -25.57
C ALA A 198 41.17 1.30 -25.25
N GLY A 199 41.26 -0.03 -25.16
CA GLY A 199 40.12 -0.90 -24.83
C GLY A 199 39.40 -0.53 -23.52
N ASP A 200 40.06 0.25 -22.67
CA ASP A 200 39.51 0.81 -21.43
C ASP A 200 38.38 1.83 -21.67
N GLY A 201 38.49 2.67 -22.71
CA GLY A 201 37.45 3.63 -23.09
C GLY A 201 36.17 2.96 -23.56
N LEU A 202 36.29 1.90 -24.37
CA LEU A 202 35.17 1.05 -24.78
C LEU A 202 34.52 0.33 -23.59
N GLY A 203 35.33 -0.14 -22.64
CA GLY A 203 34.83 -0.74 -21.39
C GLY A 203 33.97 0.23 -20.58
N SER A 204 34.42 1.48 -20.42
CA SER A 204 33.65 2.53 -19.73
C SER A 204 32.33 2.86 -20.41
N VAL A 205 32.32 2.96 -21.74
CA VAL A 205 31.10 3.22 -22.54
C VAL A 205 30.09 2.10 -22.35
N LEU A 206 30.54 0.84 -22.50
CA LEU A 206 29.68 -0.34 -22.35
C LEU A 206 29.18 -0.49 -20.92
N GLY A 207 29.98 -0.15 -19.91
CA GLY A 207 29.57 -0.15 -18.50
C GLY A 207 28.43 0.84 -18.22
N GLY A 208 28.54 2.09 -18.69
CA GLY A 208 27.48 3.09 -18.54
C GLY A 208 26.19 2.70 -19.26
N LEU A 209 26.30 2.13 -20.47
CA LEU A 209 25.15 1.64 -21.22
C LEU A 209 24.49 0.42 -20.54
N SER A 210 25.31 -0.50 -20.03
CA SER A 210 24.85 -1.65 -19.24
C SER A 210 24.07 -1.21 -18.01
N PHE A 211 24.59 -0.22 -17.27
CA PHE A 211 23.91 0.37 -16.13
C PHE A 211 22.54 0.95 -16.52
N ALA A 212 22.49 1.76 -17.60
CA ALA A 212 21.25 2.38 -18.07
C ALA A 212 20.15 1.35 -18.40
N PHE A 213 20.51 0.28 -19.12
CA PHE A 213 19.56 -0.77 -19.46
C PHE A 213 19.09 -1.54 -18.22
N ASP A 214 20.00 -1.87 -17.31
CA ASP A 214 19.68 -2.62 -16.09
C ASP A 214 18.67 -1.85 -15.22
N THR A 215 18.89 -0.56 -15.00
CA THR A 215 17.98 0.25 -14.14
C THR A 215 16.60 0.39 -14.75
N THR A 216 16.49 0.53 -16.07
CA THR A 216 15.17 0.57 -16.74
C THR A 216 14.46 -0.75 -16.67
N PHE A 217 15.18 -1.83 -16.98
CA PHE A 217 14.63 -3.18 -16.94
C PHE A 217 14.08 -3.50 -15.55
N VAL A 218 14.88 -3.24 -14.50
CA VAL A 218 14.46 -3.42 -13.11
C VAL A 218 13.24 -2.55 -12.78
N GLY A 219 13.23 -1.27 -13.16
CA GLY A 219 12.10 -0.37 -12.89
C GLY A 219 10.78 -0.84 -13.48
N LEU A 220 10.81 -1.31 -14.73
CA LEU A 220 9.63 -1.83 -15.42
C LEU A 220 9.21 -3.20 -14.91
N VAL A 221 10.16 -4.11 -14.65
CA VAL A 221 9.84 -5.44 -14.14
C VAL A 221 9.26 -5.38 -12.73
N LEU A 222 9.79 -4.51 -11.86
CA LEU A 222 9.30 -4.38 -10.48
C LEU A 222 7.93 -3.68 -10.40
N VAL A 223 7.59 -2.78 -11.33
CA VAL A 223 6.30 -2.06 -11.27
C VAL A 223 5.10 -2.96 -11.56
N ILE A 224 5.25 -3.94 -12.46
CA ILE A 224 4.18 -4.86 -12.88
C ILE A 224 3.54 -5.60 -11.68
N PRO A 225 4.29 -6.31 -10.82
CA PRO A 225 3.72 -6.97 -9.66
C PRO A 225 3.14 -5.99 -8.64
N VAL A 226 3.66 -4.76 -8.52
CA VAL A 226 3.06 -3.73 -7.63
C VAL A 226 1.71 -3.26 -8.16
N MET A 227 1.56 -3.08 -9.47
CA MET A 227 0.27 -2.77 -10.10
C MET A 227 -0.74 -3.89 -9.86
N LEU A 228 -0.31 -5.15 -10.01
CA LEU A 228 -1.16 -6.31 -9.72
C LEU A 228 -1.58 -6.34 -8.25
N LEU A 229 -0.65 -6.08 -7.32
CA LEU A 229 -0.95 -5.99 -5.90
C LEU A 229 -2.02 -4.92 -5.60
N LEU A 230 -1.88 -3.72 -6.18
CA LEU A 230 -2.88 -2.66 -6.02
C LEU A 230 -4.25 -3.08 -6.57
N LEU A 231 -4.29 -3.73 -7.74
CA LEU A 231 -5.53 -4.24 -8.32
C LEU A 231 -6.21 -5.24 -7.38
N THR A 232 -5.46 -6.22 -6.86
CA THR A 232 -6.01 -7.22 -5.94
C THR A 232 -6.57 -6.59 -4.66
N LEU A 233 -5.87 -5.61 -4.08
CA LEU A 233 -6.33 -4.87 -2.90
C LEU A 233 -7.61 -4.08 -3.18
N ARG A 234 -7.68 -3.38 -4.31
CA ARG A 234 -8.87 -2.61 -4.73
C ARG A 234 -10.08 -3.52 -4.93
N THR A 235 -9.93 -4.62 -5.66
CA THR A 235 -11.02 -5.58 -5.89
C THR A 235 -11.52 -6.18 -4.57
N ARG A 236 -10.61 -6.47 -3.63
CA ARG A 236 -10.99 -6.99 -2.30
C ARG A 236 -11.73 -5.95 -1.47
N ALA A 237 -11.26 -4.71 -1.45
CA ALA A 237 -11.92 -3.61 -0.74
C ALA A 237 -13.32 -3.34 -1.30
N GLN A 238 -13.48 -3.27 -2.63
CA GLN A 238 -14.77 -3.08 -3.28
C GLN A 238 -15.77 -4.19 -2.97
N LYS A 239 -15.33 -5.46 -3.00
CA LYS A 239 -16.18 -6.60 -2.62
C LYS A 239 -16.65 -6.48 -1.16
N LEU A 240 -15.77 -6.03 -0.28
CA LEU A 240 -16.08 -5.87 1.14
C LEU A 240 -17.13 -4.76 1.35
N ASP A 241 -16.98 -3.64 0.66
CA ASP A 241 -17.92 -2.52 0.73
C ASP A 241 -19.29 -2.89 0.18
N MET A 242 -19.36 -3.73 -0.88
CA MET A 242 -20.62 -4.27 -1.39
C MET A 242 -21.34 -5.16 -0.37
N VAL A 243 -20.62 -6.07 0.30
CA VAL A 243 -21.21 -6.92 1.35
C VAL A 243 -21.71 -6.07 2.52
N TYR A 244 -20.95 -5.04 2.90
CA TYR A 244 -21.35 -4.10 3.94
C TYR A 244 -22.63 -3.33 3.58
N TYR A 245 -22.75 -2.88 2.33
CA TYR A 245 -23.95 -2.22 1.83
C TYR A 245 -25.18 -3.12 1.86
N GLN A 246 -25.06 -4.36 1.35
CA GLN A 246 -26.15 -5.34 1.40
C GLN A 246 -26.63 -5.57 2.83
N MET A 247 -25.69 -5.67 3.76
CA MET A 247 -26.03 -5.84 5.17
C MET A 247 -26.76 -4.64 5.78
N LEU A 248 -26.34 -3.42 5.45
CA LEU A 248 -27.03 -2.20 5.90
C LEU A 248 -28.47 -2.16 5.38
N LEU A 249 -28.69 -2.58 4.14
CA LEU A 249 -30.02 -2.66 3.53
C LEU A 249 -30.87 -3.74 4.19
N ASP A 250 -30.39 -4.98 4.34
CA ASP A 250 -31.16 -6.09 4.93
C ASP A 250 -31.68 -5.74 6.33
N ARG A 251 -30.83 -5.08 7.14
CA ARG A 251 -31.22 -4.64 8.49
C ARG A 251 -32.33 -3.58 8.46
N LEU A 252 -32.25 -2.67 7.49
CA LEU A 252 -33.23 -1.61 7.23
C LEU A 252 -34.61 -2.19 6.90
N PHE A 253 -34.67 -3.28 6.13
CA PHE A 253 -35.93 -3.90 5.74
C PHE A 253 -36.52 -4.80 6.86
N HIS A 254 -35.68 -5.45 7.67
CA HIS A 254 -36.15 -6.30 8.76
C HIS A 254 -36.74 -5.51 9.94
N GLU A 255 -36.21 -4.35 10.31
CA GLU A 255 -36.80 -3.50 11.38
C GLU A 255 -38.18 -2.91 11.01
N THR A 256 -38.63 -3.04 9.75
CA THR A 256 -39.95 -2.53 9.30
C THR A 256 -41.07 -3.58 9.31
N ALA A 257 -40.75 -4.84 9.63
CA ALA A 257 -41.71 -5.95 9.61
C ALA A 257 -42.30 -6.30 11.00
N ASP A 258 -41.74 -5.74 12.09
CA ASP A 258 -42.24 -5.83 13.47
C ASP A 258 -42.84 -4.48 13.92
#